data_AF-A0A924QW41-F1
#
_entry.id   AF-A0A924QW41-F1
#
_cell.length_a   1.000
_cell.length_b   1.000
_cell.length_c   1.000
_cell.angle_alpha   90.00
_cell.angle_beta   90.00
_cell.angle_gamma   90.00
#
_symmetry.space_group_name_H-M   'P 1'
#
loop_
_entity.id
_entity.type
_entity.pdbx_description
1 polymer ?
#
loop_
_entity_poly.entity_id
_entity_poly.type
_entity_poly.pdbx_seq_one_letter_code
_entity_poly.pdbx_strand_id
1 'polypeptide(L)'
;SGLQEDARGYLAAERITGSFADGRSGAFTVHHGGTQNGDGASGFGHILPGTGTGDFTGFSGDAIISHDDGGAFFTFTLTERG
;
A
#
# COMPACT_ATOMS: atom_id res chain seq x y z
N SER A 1 -0.16 -31.11 10.06
CA SER A 1 -0.80 -29.98 10.77
C SER A 1 0.21 -29.48 11.80
N GLY A 2 0.72 -28.26 11.62
CA GLY A 2 1.75 -27.68 12.49
C GLY A 2 1.13 -26.75 13.53
N LEU A 3 1.64 -26.83 14.76
CA LEU A 3 1.16 -26.17 15.98
C LEU A 3 1.46 -24.66 16.01
N GLN A 4 0.79 -23.85 15.20
CA GLN A 4 0.85 -22.40 15.38
C GLN A 4 -0.51 -21.78 15.11
N GLU A 5 -1.35 -21.77 16.14
CA GLU A 5 -2.71 -21.20 16.11
C GLU A 5 -2.71 -19.65 16.02
N ASP A 6 -1.53 -19.02 16.06
CA ASP A 6 -1.36 -17.55 16.04
C ASP A 6 -0.81 -16.98 14.73
N ALA A 7 -0.62 -17.80 13.70
CA ALA A 7 -0.16 -17.31 12.39
C ALA A 7 -1.33 -16.71 11.59
N ARG A 8 -1.18 -15.46 11.13
CA ARG A 8 -2.16 -14.78 10.27
C ARG A 8 -1.48 -14.13 9.07
N GLY A 9 -2.24 -14.00 7.98
CA GLY A 9 -1.80 -13.27 6.81
C GLY A 9 -2.96 -12.65 6.08
N TYR A 10 -2.68 -11.58 5.34
CA TYR A 10 -3.65 -10.95 4.46
C TYR A 10 -2.98 -10.50 3.16
N LEU A 11 -3.81 -10.42 2.12
CA LEU A 11 -3.50 -9.82 0.84
C LEU A 11 -4.68 -8.92 0.48
N ALA A 12 -4.38 -7.72 0.00
CA ALA A 12 -5.39 -6.76 -0.39
C ALA A 12 -4.97 -5.99 -1.64
N ALA A 13 -5.99 -5.61 -2.40
CA ALA A 13 -5.88 -4.73 -3.54
C ALA A 13 -6.86 -3.58 -3.31
N GLU A 14 -6.34 -2.36 -3.19
CA GLU A 14 -7.13 -1.18 -2.83
C GLU A 14 -7.01 -0.12 -3.91
N ARG A 15 -8.13 0.45 -4.34
CA ARG A 15 -8.15 1.60 -5.25
C ARG A 15 -8.20 2.88 -4.42
N ILE A 16 -7.14 3.66 -4.46
CA ILE A 16 -7.06 4.96 -3.78
C ILE A 16 -7.47 6.04 -4.77
N THR A 17 -8.43 6.86 -4.39
CA THR A 17 -8.86 8.07 -5.11
C THR A 17 -8.63 9.26 -4.21
N GLY A 18 -8.01 10.32 -4.72
CA GLY A 18 -7.66 11.46 -3.88
C GLY A 18 -7.33 12.72 -4.68
N SER A 19 -7.05 13.79 -3.93
CA SER A 19 -6.62 15.07 -4.48
C SER A 19 -5.61 15.71 -3.54
N PHE A 20 -4.56 16.30 -4.11
CA PHE A 20 -3.62 17.14 -3.37
C PHE A 20 -4.17 18.55 -3.19
N ALA A 21 -3.63 19.28 -2.21
CA ALA A 21 -4.03 20.67 -1.94
C ALA A 21 -3.73 21.63 -3.10
N ASP A 22 -2.81 21.27 -4.00
CA ASP A 22 -2.49 22.02 -5.23
C ASP A 22 -3.48 21.77 -6.37
N GLY A 23 -4.52 20.95 -6.14
CA GLY A 23 -5.58 20.64 -7.10
C GLY A 23 -5.31 19.41 -7.97
N ARG A 24 -4.13 18.80 -7.91
CA ARG A 24 -3.86 17.56 -8.64
C ARG A 24 -4.74 16.44 -8.13
N SER A 25 -5.40 15.71 -9.02
CA SER A 25 -6.38 14.69 -8.67
C SER A 25 -6.26 13.44 -9.52
N GLY A 26 -6.65 12.31 -8.96
CA GLY A 26 -6.58 11.05 -9.66
C GLY A 26 -6.88 9.86 -8.78
N ALA A 27 -6.55 8.69 -9.28
CA ALA A 27 -6.64 7.44 -8.55
C ALA A 27 -5.53 6.47 -8.99
N PHE A 28 -5.15 5.52 -8.13
CA PHE A 28 -4.21 4.44 -8.42
C PHE A 28 -4.54 3.21 -7.57
N THR A 29 -4.03 2.04 -7.95
CA THR A 29 -4.24 0.80 -7.18
C THR A 29 -2.99 0.44 -6.41
N VAL A 30 -3.17 0.03 -5.15
CA VAL A 30 -2.13 -0.53 -4.29
C VAL A 30 -2.38 -2.02 -4.11
N HIS A 31 -1.33 -2.82 -4.25
CA HIS A 31 -1.31 -4.20 -3.75
C HIS A 31 -0.46 -4.22 -2.50
N HIS A 32 -1.00 -4.74 -1.39
CA HIS A 32 -0.28 -4.85 -0.13
C HIS A 32 -0.71 -6.10 0.62
N GLY A 33 0.12 -6.50 1.57
CA GLY A 33 -0.15 -7.65 2.40
C GLY A 33 0.79 -7.67 3.58
N GLY A 34 0.51 -8.61 4.47
CA GLY A 34 1.36 -8.84 5.62
C GLY A 34 1.11 -10.18 6.24
N THR A 35 2.10 -10.65 6.97
CA THR A 35 2.04 -11.86 7.77
C THR A 35 2.45 -11.56 9.19
N GLN A 36 1.93 -12.34 10.13
CA GLN A 36 2.38 -12.34 11.50
C GLN A 36 2.41 -13.78 12.00
N ASN A 37 3.49 -14.13 12.69
CA ASN A 37 3.70 -15.43 13.30
C ASN A 37 4.57 -15.29 14.56
N GLY A 38 5.03 -16.42 15.11
CA GLY A 38 5.88 -16.43 16.32
C GLY A 38 7.22 -15.71 16.18
N ASP A 39 7.69 -15.44 14.96
CA ASP A 39 8.96 -14.76 14.68
C ASP A 39 8.78 -13.25 14.43
N GLY A 40 7.54 -12.75 14.40
CA GLY A 40 7.22 -11.34 14.25
C GLY A 40 6.20 -11.05 13.14
N ALA A 41 6.13 -9.77 12.75
CA ALA A 41 5.27 -9.31 11.66
C ALA A 41 6.11 -8.83 10.47
N SER A 42 5.62 -9.08 9.26
CA SER A 42 6.20 -8.57 8.02
C SER A 42 5.09 -8.00 7.15
N GLY A 43 5.41 -6.98 6.36
CA GLY A 43 4.48 -6.34 5.44
C GLY A 43 5.17 -5.94 4.15
N PHE A 44 4.39 -5.83 3.09
CA PHE A 44 4.83 -5.31 1.80
C PHE A 44 3.70 -4.51 1.17
N GLY A 45 4.06 -3.63 0.23
CA GLY A 45 3.08 -3.02 -0.64
C GLY A 45 3.72 -2.24 -1.78
N HIS A 46 2.97 -2.11 -2.88
CA HIS A 46 3.41 -1.38 -4.06
C HIS A 46 2.21 -0.77 -4.80
N ILE A 47 2.45 0.41 -5.37
CA ILE A 47 1.54 1.02 -6.34
C ILE A 47 1.68 0.25 -7.65
N LEU A 48 0.59 -0.31 -8.16
CA LEU A 48 0.59 -1.04 -9.42
C LEU A 48 0.88 -0.10 -10.60
N PRO A 49 1.97 -0.32 -11.36
CA PRO A 49 2.28 0.50 -12.53
C PRO A 49 1.13 0.50 -13.55
N GLY A 50 0.84 1.67 -14.12
CA GLY A 50 -0.19 1.83 -15.16
C GLY A 50 -1.63 1.91 -14.64
N THR A 51 -1.86 1.81 -13.33
CA THR A 51 -3.21 1.95 -12.74
C THR A 51 -3.59 3.38 -12.39
N GLY A 52 -2.62 4.30 -12.45
CA GLY A 52 -2.80 5.72 -12.23
C GLY A 52 -3.72 6.39 -13.25
N THR A 53 -4.60 7.27 -12.80
CA THR A 53 -5.48 8.12 -13.63
C THR A 53 -5.31 9.59 -13.29
N GLY A 54 -5.70 10.48 -14.21
CA GLY A 54 -5.58 11.93 -13.99
C GLY A 54 -4.13 12.36 -13.76
N ASP A 55 -3.90 13.20 -12.76
CA ASP A 55 -2.58 13.69 -12.38
C ASP A 55 -1.70 12.65 -11.67
N PHE A 56 -2.26 11.48 -11.36
CA PHE A 56 -1.54 10.33 -10.81
C PHE A 56 -1.15 9.34 -11.90
N THR A 57 -1.39 9.66 -13.18
CA THR A 57 -0.92 8.87 -14.31
C THR A 57 0.59 8.73 -14.25
N GLY A 58 1.06 7.50 -14.07
CA GLY A 58 2.49 7.20 -13.94
C GLY A 58 2.99 6.94 -12.53
N PHE A 59 2.14 7.08 -11.52
CA PHE A 59 2.53 6.67 -10.18
C PHE A 59 2.82 5.17 -10.16
N SER A 60 3.98 4.85 -9.61
CA SER A 60 4.48 3.51 -9.30
C SER A 60 5.50 3.64 -8.19
N GLY A 61 5.70 2.58 -7.41
CA GLY A 61 6.69 2.55 -6.35
C GLY A 61 6.18 1.81 -5.12
N ASP A 62 6.86 2.01 -4.00
CA ASP A 62 6.55 1.31 -2.75
C ASP A 62 5.39 1.95 -2.00
N ALA A 63 4.62 1.12 -1.31
CA ALA A 63 3.53 1.52 -0.44
C ALA A 63 3.65 0.79 0.90
N ILE A 64 3.82 1.54 1.99
CA ILE A 64 3.91 0.99 3.34
C ILE A 64 2.70 1.45 4.14
N ILE A 65 1.89 0.49 4.59
CA ILE A 65 0.80 0.77 5.53
C ILE A 65 1.35 0.78 6.96
N SER A 66 1.02 1.83 7.71
CA SER A 66 1.40 2.05 9.11
C SER A 66 0.20 2.50 9.92
N HIS A 67 0.30 2.44 11.25
CA HIS A 67 -0.76 2.87 12.16
C HIS A 67 -0.16 3.81 13.21
N ASP A 68 -0.87 4.88 13.51
CA ASP A 68 -0.65 5.74 14.67
C ASP A 68 -1.95 5.93 15.47
N ASP A 69 -1.97 6.87 16.42
CA ASP A 69 -3.15 7.18 17.23
C ASP A 69 -4.33 7.71 16.38
N GLY A 70 -4.09 8.19 15.16
CA GLY A 70 -5.09 8.64 14.19
C GLY A 70 -5.64 7.55 13.27
N GLY A 71 -5.05 6.35 13.30
CA GLY A 71 -5.47 5.20 12.51
C GLY A 71 -4.47 4.78 11.44
N ALA A 72 -4.96 4.02 10.45
CA ALA A 72 -4.13 3.50 9.37
C ALA A 72 -3.82 4.58 8.32
N PHE A 73 -2.58 4.64 7.87
CA PHE A 73 -2.15 5.50 6.77
C PHE A 73 -1.11 4.80 5.89
N PHE A 74 -0.99 5.28 4.65
CA PHE A 74 0.07 4.85 3.73
C PHE A 74 1.17 5.90 3.63
N THR A 75 2.41 5.42 3.59
CA THR A 75 3.55 6.17 3.04
C THR A 75 3.85 5.63 1.65
N PHE A 76 3.89 6.52 0.66
CA PHE A 76 4.23 6.18 -0.72
C PHE A 76 5.61 6.74 -1.09
N THR A 77 6.47 5.88 -1.64
CA THR A 77 7.72 6.30 -2.25
C THR A 77 7.59 6.13 -3.76
N LEU A 78 7.49 7.24 -4.49
CA LEU A 78 7.34 7.19 -5.94
C LEU A 78 8.68 6.88 -6.60
N THR A 79 8.68 5.92 -7.52
CA THR A 79 9.83 5.68 -8.40
C THR A 79 9.92 6.80 -9.43
N GLU A 80 11.11 7.39 -9.60
CA GLU A 80 11.34 8.35 -10.66
C GLU A 80 11.18 7.69 -12.03
N ARG A 81 10.63 8.43 -12.99
CA ARG A 81 10.67 8.01 -14.39
C ARG A 81 12.05 8.35 -14.94
N GLY A 82 12.80 7.33 -15.36
CA GLY A 82 13.97 7.50 -16.21
C GLY A 82 13.62 8.00 -17.60
#